data_AF-A0A920A3C6-F1
#
_entry.id   AF-A0A920A3C6-F1
#
_cell.length_a   1.000
_cell.length_b   1.000
_cell.length_c   1.000
_cell.angle_alpha   90.00
_cell.angle_beta   90.00
_cell.angle_gamma   90.00
#
_symmetry.space_group_name_H-M   'P 1'
#
loop_
_entity.id
_entity.type
_entity.pdbx_description
1 polymer ?
#
loop_
_entity_poly.entity_id
_entity_poly.type
_entity_poly.pdbx_seq_one_letter_code
_entity_poly.pdbx_strand_id
1 'polypeptide(L)'
;MQMSYFFNFIILLSLIFLVINSFSIFIGDDGRKLNNELKSELSAYKNERDLIFDMNETLEEEIISIQMSDSFVESYAREKLDLVKPDEVLIEIDVTKDNPNE
;
A
#
# COMPACT_ATOMS: atom_id res chain seq x y z
N MET A 1 0.49 -37.51 55.07
CA MET A 1 -0.64 -37.12 54.19
C MET A 1 -0.84 -35.61 54.13
N GLN A 2 -1.01 -34.89 55.25
CA GLN A 2 -1.24 -33.43 55.28
C GLN A 2 -0.18 -32.59 54.54
N MET A 3 1.12 -32.88 54.70
CA MET A 3 2.18 -32.15 53.99
C MET A 3 2.11 -32.28 52.45
N SER A 4 1.60 -33.39 51.93
CA SER A 4 1.43 -33.57 50.49
C SER A 4 0.27 -32.73 49.95
N TYR A 5 -0.83 -32.60 50.69
CA TYR A 5 -1.93 -31.70 50.33
C TYR A 5 -1.51 -30.23 50.34
N PHE A 6 -0.67 -29.83 51.31
CA PHE A 6 -0.11 -28.48 51.36
C PHE A 6 0.82 -28.19 50.16
N PHE A 7 1.66 -29.15 49.79
CA PHE A 7 2.53 -29.03 48.61
C PHE A 7 1.71 -28.94 47.32
N ASN A 8 0.70 -29.78 47.17
CA ASN A 8 -0.22 -29.74 46.02
C ASN A 8 -1.00 -28.41 45.95
N PHE A 9 -1.36 -27.84 47.10
CA PHE A 9 -2.01 -26.53 47.17
C PHE A 9 -1.08 -25.39 46.70
N ILE A 10 0.18 -25.40 47.11
CA ILE A 10 1.18 -24.42 46.65
C ILE A 10 1.40 -24.54 45.14
N ILE A 11 1.52 -25.76 44.62
CA ILE A 11 1.67 -26.00 43.18
C ILE A 11 0.45 -25.46 42.42
N LEU A 12 -0.76 -25.73 42.90
CA LEU A 12 -1.99 -25.20 42.31
C LEU A 12 -1.99 -23.66 42.28
N LEU A 13 -1.62 -23.03 43.39
CA LEU A 13 -1.57 -21.58 43.50
C LEU A 13 -0.52 -20.97 42.55
N SER A 14 0.64 -21.61 42.43
CA SER A 14 1.69 -21.21 41.48
C SER A 14 1.22 -21.35 40.03
N LEU A 15 0.46 -22.40 39.72
CA LEU A 15 -0.09 -22.62 38.39
C LEU A 15 -1.10 -21.53 38.02
N ILE A 16 -2.00 -21.20 38.95
CA ILE A 16 -3.00 -20.13 38.78
C ILE A 16 -2.31 -18.78 38.56
N PHE A 17 -1.27 -18.49 39.34
CA PHE A 17 -0.48 -17.27 39.18
C PHE A 17 0.18 -17.18 37.80
N LEU A 18 0.76 -18.28 37.31
CA LEU A 18 1.37 -18.35 35.99
C LEU A 18 0.36 -18.11 34.86
N VAL A 19 -0.83 -18.70 34.96
CA VAL A 19 -1.89 -18.55 33.95
C VAL A 19 -2.37 -17.11 33.88
N ILE A 20 -2.60 -16.45 35.01
CA ILE A 20 -3.06 -15.05 35.05
C ILE A 20 -2.01 -14.11 34.44
N ASN A 21 -0.74 -14.26 34.81
CA ASN A 21 0.34 -13.44 34.26
C ASN A 21 0.51 -13.67 32.75
N SER A 22 0.46 -14.92 32.31
CA SER A 22 0.56 -15.25 30.88
C SER A 22 -0.59 -14.63 30.11
N PHE A 23 -1.83 -14.75 30.62
CA PHE A 23 -2.99 -14.13 29.99
C PHE A 23 -2.86 -12.61 29.92
N SER A 24 -2.35 -11.96 30.97
CA SER A 24 -2.13 -10.51 30.97
C SER A 24 -1.07 -10.07 29.96
N ILE A 25 0.01 -10.84 29.75
CA ILE A 25 1.07 -10.47 28.80
C ILE A 25 0.60 -10.66 27.36
N PHE A 26 -0.06 -11.78 27.05
CA PHE A 26 -0.44 -12.11 25.68
C PHE A 26 -1.79 -11.53 25.25
N ILE A 27 -2.76 -11.49 26.16
CA ILE A 27 -4.16 -11.10 25.87
C ILE A 27 -4.55 -9.81 26.59
N GLY A 28 -3.72 -9.32 27.51
CA GLY A 28 -3.91 -8.02 28.13
C GLY A 28 -3.77 -6.85 27.15
N ASP A 29 -3.93 -5.65 27.70
CA ASP A 29 -4.08 -4.43 26.90
C ASP A 29 -2.81 -4.08 26.11
N ASP A 30 -1.63 -4.30 26.69
CA ASP A 30 -0.35 -4.05 26.03
C ASP A 30 -0.13 -5.00 24.85
N GLY A 31 -0.43 -6.29 25.00
CA GLY A 31 -0.32 -7.28 23.93
C GLY A 31 -1.29 -7.03 22.78
N ARG A 32 -2.53 -6.66 23.09
CA ARG A 32 -3.55 -6.30 22.08
C ARG A 32 -3.20 -4.99 21.36
N LYS A 33 -2.72 -3.99 22.10
CA LYS A 33 -2.28 -2.71 21.54
C LYS A 33 -1.11 -2.91 20.57
N LEU A 34 -0.08 -3.64 21.00
CA LEU A 34 1.07 -3.95 20.17
C LEU A 34 0.66 -4.70 18.89
N ASN A 35 -0.20 -5.71 19.00
CA ASN A 35 -0.69 -6.46 17.83
C ASN A 35 -1.47 -5.57 16.85
N ASN A 36 -2.29 -4.66 17.36
CA ASN A 36 -3.03 -3.72 16.51
C ASN A 36 -2.10 -2.70 15.83
N GLU A 37 -1.07 -2.22 16.54
CA GLU A 37 -0.05 -1.34 16.00
C GLU A 37 0.74 -2.03 14.88
N LEU A 38 1.21 -3.25 15.11
CA LEU A 38 1.90 -4.05 14.08
C LEU A 38 1.00 -4.32 12.87
N LYS A 39 -0.28 -4.62 13.07
CA LYS A 39 -1.23 -4.81 11.95
C LYS A 39 -1.43 -3.53 11.16
N SER A 40 -1.54 -2.39 11.84
CA SER A 40 -1.69 -1.10 11.20
C SER A 40 -0.44 -0.77 10.37
N GLU A 41 0.75 -0.94 10.96
CA GLU A 41 2.03 -0.70 10.29
C GLU A 41 2.19 -1.61 9.06
N LEU A 42 1.88 -2.91 9.20
CA LEU A 42 1.90 -3.86 8.10
C LEU A 42 0.95 -3.46 6.96
N SER A 43 -0.25 -2.99 7.30
CA SER A 43 -1.21 -2.52 6.29
C SER A 43 -0.72 -1.26 5.57
N ALA A 44 -0.08 -0.34 6.28
CA ALA A 44 0.51 0.86 5.70
C ALA A 44 1.64 0.50 4.72
N TYR A 45 2.59 -0.35 5.14
CA TYR A 45 3.66 -0.81 4.26
C TYR A 45 3.14 -1.56 3.03
N LYS A 46 2.09 -2.38 3.20
CA LYS A 46 1.50 -3.08 2.06
C LYS A 46 0.92 -2.10 1.05
N ASN A 47 0.15 -1.12 1.51
CA ASN A 47 -0.43 -0.10 0.63
C ASN A 47 0.64 0.73 -0.07
N GLU A 48 1.72 1.09 0.63
CA GLU A 48 2.85 1.82 0.03
C GLU A 48 3.55 0.99 -1.04
N ARG A 49 3.78 -0.30 -0.78
CA ARG A 49 4.37 -1.20 -1.79
C ARG A 49 3.47 -1.38 -3.00
N ASP A 50 2.17 -1.57 -2.79
CA ASP A 50 1.22 -1.74 -3.88
C ASP A 50 1.19 -0.46 -4.75
N LEU A 51 1.18 0.73 -4.13
CA LEU A 51 1.29 2.01 -4.85
C LEU A 51 2.59 2.13 -5.68
N ILE A 52 3.74 1.79 -5.08
CA ILE A 52 5.02 1.85 -5.79
C ILE A 52 5.06 0.85 -6.95
N PHE A 53 4.44 -0.32 -6.78
CA PHE A 53 4.35 -1.33 -7.82
C PHE A 53 3.51 -0.82 -9.00
N ASP A 54 2.33 -0.27 -8.73
CA ASP A 54 1.45 0.30 -9.76
C ASP A 54 2.13 1.47 -10.50
N MET A 55 2.86 2.31 -9.77
CA MET A 55 3.66 3.40 -10.36
C MET A 55 4.77 2.85 -11.27
N ASN A 56 5.48 1.81 -10.84
CA ASN A 56 6.53 1.21 -11.64
C ASN A 56 5.97 0.54 -12.89
N GLU A 57 4.84 -0.16 -12.80
CA GLU A 57 4.17 -0.76 -13.95
C GLU A 57 3.78 0.32 -14.97
N THR A 58 3.16 1.42 -14.51
CA THR A 58 2.81 2.55 -15.37
C THR A 58 4.04 3.16 -16.05
N LEU A 59 5.13 3.36 -15.30
CA LEU A 59 6.38 3.91 -15.83
C LEU A 59 7.04 2.95 -16.84
N GLU A 60 7.00 1.64 -16.59
CA GLU A 60 7.50 0.64 -17.53
C GLU A 60 6.69 0.65 -18.83
N GLU A 61 5.37 0.74 -18.76
CA GLU A 61 4.51 0.89 -19.93
C GLU A 61 4.81 2.17 -20.72
N GLU A 62 4.99 3.31 -20.03
CA GLU A 62 5.40 4.57 -20.66
C GLU A 62 6.74 4.42 -21.38
N ILE A 63 7.75 3.85 -20.71
CA ILE A 63 9.08 3.62 -21.31
C ILE A 63 8.97 2.74 -22.55
N ILE A 64 8.21 1.64 -22.47
CA ILE A 64 8.01 0.72 -23.61
C ILE A 64 7.31 1.47 -24.75
N SER A 65 6.28 2.26 -24.47
CA SER A 65 5.55 3.01 -25.50
C SER A 65 6.44 4.04 -26.23
N ILE A 66 7.32 4.72 -25.49
CA ILE A 66 8.32 5.66 -26.02
C ILE A 66 9.36 4.93 -26.87
N GLN A 67 9.86 3.78 -26.40
CA GLN A 67 10.91 3.03 -27.09
C GLN A 67 10.43 2.29 -28.33
N MET A 68 9.16 1.87 -28.37
CA MET A 68 8.64 1.03 -29.45
C MET A 68 8.00 1.81 -30.60
N SER A 69 7.78 3.12 -30.50
CA SER A 69 7.15 3.86 -31.60
C SER A 69 7.64 5.30 -31.80
N ASP A 70 8.20 5.57 -32.98
CA ASP A 70 8.55 6.92 -33.45
C ASP A 70 7.30 7.85 -33.45
N SER A 71 6.12 7.28 -33.66
CA SER A 71 4.84 8.01 -33.62
C SER A 71 4.49 8.52 -32.22
N PHE A 72 4.86 7.82 -31.14
CA PHE A 72 4.64 8.28 -29.78
C PHE A 72 5.61 9.39 -29.42
N VAL A 73 6.88 9.26 -29.82
CA VAL A 73 7.89 10.33 -29.68
C VAL A 73 7.46 11.60 -30.40
N GLU A 74 6.93 11.48 -31.62
CA GLU A 74 6.41 12.60 -32.40
C GLU A 74 5.17 13.23 -31.74
N SER A 75 4.23 12.42 -31.24
CA SER A 75 3.02 12.91 -30.56
C SER A 75 3.36 13.62 -29.24
N TYR A 76 4.27 13.05 -28.45
CA TYR A 76 4.75 13.65 -27.19
C TYR A 76 5.49 14.97 -27.44
N ALA A 77 6.33 15.04 -28.48
CA ALA A 77 7.03 16.28 -28.86
C ALA A 77 6.05 17.38 -29.30
N ARG A 78 4.99 17.02 -30.03
CA ARG A 78 3.93 17.96 -30.42
C ARG A 78 3.13 18.45 -29.22
N GLU A 79 2.70 17.56 -28.33
CA GLU A 79 1.81 17.91 -27.21
C GLU A 79 2.54 18.59 -26.04
N LYS A 80 3.72 18.10 -25.65
CA LYS A 80 4.43 18.58 -24.44
C LYS A 80 5.48 19.65 -24.73
N LEU A 81 6.00 19.71 -25.95
CA LEU A 81 7.09 20.61 -26.32
C LEU A 81 6.71 21.64 -27.39
N ASP A 82 5.46 21.60 -27.88
CA ASP A 82 4.95 22.48 -28.95
C ASP A 82 5.83 22.45 -30.22
N LEU A 83 6.45 21.30 -30.48
CA LEU A 83 7.36 21.11 -31.60
C LEU A 83 6.57 20.66 -32.83
N VAL A 84 6.46 21.56 -33.81
CA VAL A 84 5.83 21.30 -35.11
C VAL A 84 6.89 21.37 -36.20
N LYS A 85 6.81 20.49 -37.22
CA LYS A 85 7.75 20.53 -38.35
C LYS A 85 7.57 21.84 -39.13
N PRO A 86 8.64 22.37 -39.77
CA PRO A 86 8.62 23.70 -40.41
C PRO A 86 7.51 23.91 -41.46
N ASP A 87 7.03 22.83 -42.07
CA ASP A 87 6.06 22.87 -43.18
C ASP A 87 4.66 22.33 -42.77
N GLU A 88 4.41 22.14 -41.48
CA GLU A 88 3.14 21.63 -40.97
C GLU A 88 2.39 22.67 -40.12
N VAL A 89 1.06 22.62 -40.16
CA VAL A 89 0.18 23.44 -39.34
C VAL A 89 -0.54 22.51 -38.36
N LEU A 90 -0.30 22.70 -37.05
CA LEU A 90 -1.03 21.98 -36.01
C LEU A 90 -2.45 22.53 -35.92
N ILE A 91 -3.46 21.66 -36.06
CA ILE A 91 -4.87 22.02 -35.91
C ILE A 91 -5.35 21.42 -34.60
N GLU A 92 -5.49 22.25 -33.56
CA GLU A 92 -6.14 21.86 -32.32
C GLU A 92 -7.66 21.88 -32.52
N ILE A 93 -8.29 20.71 -32.49
CA ILE A 93 -9.75 20.59 -32.60
C ILE A 93 -10.33 20.76 -31.19
N ASP A 94 -10.83 21.96 -30.90
CA ASP A 94 -11.59 22.26 -29.68
C ASP A 94 -12.98 21.60 -29.76
N VAL A 95 -13.10 20.40 -29.20
CA VAL A 95 -14.32 19.56 -29.22
C VAL A 95 -15.51 20.22 -28.52
N THR A 96 -15.29 21.34 -27.82
CA THR A 96 -16.33 22.05 -27.06
C THR A 96 -17.22 22.96 -27.91
N LYS A 97 -16.88 23.23 -29.18
CA LYS A 97 -17.60 24.18 -30.04
C LYS A 97 -18.57 23.57 -31.07
N ASP A 98 -18.71 22.24 -31.11
CA ASP A 98 -19.59 21.55 -32.09
C ASP A 98 -20.77 20.83 -31.42
N ASN A 99 -21.28 21.37 -30.30
CA ASN A 99 -22.60 20.99 -29.80
C ASN A 99 -23.61 22.11 -30.13
N PRO A 100 -24.43 21.99 -31.18
CA PRO A 100 -25.46 22.98 -31.53
C PRO A 100 -26.67 22.97 -30.57
N ASN A 101 -26.53 22.48 -29.34
CA ASN A 101 -27.60 22.37 -28.35
C ASN A 101 -27.31 23.07 -27.00
N GLU A 102 -26.43 24.07 -26.97
CA GLU A 102 -26.36 25.03 -25.85
C GLU A 102 -27.02 26.36 -26.22
#